data_AF-A0A8B8Q795-F1
#
_entry.id   AF-A0A8B8Q795-F1
#
_cell.length_a   1.000
_cell.length_b   1.000
_cell.length_c   1.000
_cell.angle_alpha   90.00
_cell.angle_beta   90.00
_cell.angle_gamma   90.00
#
_symmetry.space_group_name_H-M   'P 1'
#
loop_
_entity.id
_entity.type
_entity.pdbx_description
1 polymer ?
#
loop_
_entity_poly.entity_id
_entity_poly.type
_entity_poly.pdbx_seq_one_letter_code
_entity_poly.pdbx_strand_id
1 'polypeptide(L)'
;MASPPPFLLLLLLLLALFSPLNPRSRAAKLPFHPEDILPLLPRQLSWPLLNALRRPVDLLPTFVGAASASNGSLEWKGACFYESTAWMEFHNKTGSEFGGGTLHIKRDDHCVRAFEVSKAHSWTCMDIYVFATPYRVTWDYYFLSREHTFEFKEWEGKAEFEYVKSRGVSIFLMQAGMLGTLQALWDVFPLFSNNWWGEKSNIGFLKKHMGATFEQRPQPWVTNISIDDIHTGDFLAISKIRGRWGGFETLEKWVSGAYAGHTAVCLKDSEGKLWVGESGHDNEQVASVMTVWNQIQPAYAANILNEALNKRLGTEGLDLPELLVETETRGSSFAELLTIPEQDDWVYSDGKSASCVAFVLEIYKAAGLFDPISSSIQVTEFTIKDAYSLRFFENNSSRLPEWCNDGDGVELPFCQIRGRYRMELPGYNTVDPYPHMNEMCPSLPPKYSRPSDC
;
A
#
# COMPACT_ATOMS: atom_id res chain seq x y z
N MET A 1 -12.98 31.93 18.90
CA MET A 1 -12.58 33.13 18.12
C MET A 1 -11.48 33.82 18.90
N ALA A 2 -10.23 33.60 18.52
CA ALA A 2 -9.09 34.35 19.04
C ALA A 2 -8.55 35.17 17.86
N SER A 3 -8.49 36.48 18.02
CA SER A 3 -7.91 37.41 17.04
C SER A 3 -6.45 37.05 16.77
N PRO A 4 -5.98 37.13 15.51
CA PRO A 4 -4.57 36.92 15.22
C PRO A 4 -3.73 37.99 15.93
N PRO A 5 -2.51 37.67 16.37
CA PRO A 5 -1.67 38.64 17.06
C PRO A 5 -1.37 39.83 16.14
N PRO A 6 -1.33 41.08 16.67
CA PRO A 6 -1.21 42.32 15.90
C PRO A 6 0.06 42.39 15.03
N PHE A 7 1.03 41.51 15.28
CA PHE A 7 2.26 41.38 14.50
C PHE A 7 2.02 40.89 13.05
N LEU A 8 1.05 40.00 12.83
CA LEU A 8 0.79 39.43 11.51
C LEU A 8 0.16 40.46 10.55
N LEU A 9 -0.75 41.28 11.09
CA LEU A 9 -1.38 42.38 10.36
C LEU A 9 -0.38 43.48 10.02
N LEU A 10 0.54 43.78 10.94
CA LEU A 10 1.60 44.77 10.71
C LEU A 10 2.58 44.32 9.60
N LEU A 11 2.93 43.03 9.57
CA LEU A 11 3.80 42.45 8.53
C LEU A 11 3.16 42.51 7.14
N LEU A 12 1.86 42.19 7.04
CA LEU A 12 1.09 42.26 5.80
C LEU A 12 0.91 43.71 5.31
N LEU A 13 0.72 44.66 6.21
CA LEU A 13 0.66 46.10 5.89
C LEU A 13 2.01 46.64 5.41
N LEU A 14 3.12 46.22 6.03
CA LEU A 14 4.47 46.59 5.59
C LEU A 14 4.78 46.02 4.19
N LEU A 15 4.42 44.77 3.91
CA LEU A 15 4.57 44.16 2.58
C LEU A 15 3.73 44.87 1.50
N ALA A 16 2.55 45.37 1.85
CA ALA A 16 1.70 46.15 0.95
C ALA A 16 2.25 47.57 0.69
N LEU A 17 2.85 48.21 1.71
CA LEU A 17 3.41 49.56 1.61
C LEU A 17 4.75 49.63 0.84
N PHE A 18 5.49 48.51 0.75
CA PHE A 18 6.75 48.44 -0.02
C PHE A 18 6.59 47.95 -1.47
N SER A 19 5.37 47.89 -2.01
CA SER A 19 5.18 47.65 -3.45
C SER A 19 5.43 48.94 -4.23
N PRO A 20 6.50 49.07 -5.04
CA PRO A 20 6.69 50.26 -5.85
C PRO A 20 5.67 50.24 -6.98
N LEU A 21 4.73 51.19 -6.96
CA LEU A 21 3.89 51.57 -8.10
C LEU A 21 4.78 52.04 -9.25
N ASN A 22 5.35 51.12 -10.01
CA ASN A 22 6.08 51.41 -11.23
C ASN A 22 5.77 50.33 -12.29
N PRO A 23 5.08 50.65 -13.40
CA PRO A 23 4.59 49.66 -14.37
C PRO A 23 5.69 49.01 -15.24
N ARG A 24 6.97 49.14 -14.86
CA ARG A 24 8.13 48.51 -15.52
C ARG A 24 8.99 47.67 -14.57
N SER A 25 8.49 47.29 -13.40
CA SER A 25 9.17 46.32 -12.55
C SER A 25 8.87 44.90 -13.05
N ARG A 26 9.94 44.19 -13.47
CA ARG A 26 9.92 42.75 -13.71
C ARG A 26 9.24 42.07 -12.52
N ALA A 27 8.32 41.14 -12.78
CA ALA A 27 7.70 40.30 -11.76
C ALA A 27 8.79 39.80 -10.79
N ALA A 28 8.79 40.32 -9.56
CA ALA A 28 9.70 39.85 -8.53
C ALA A 28 9.33 38.39 -8.28
N LYS A 29 10.25 37.46 -8.56
CA LYS A 29 10.09 36.05 -8.21
C LYS A 29 9.96 36.00 -6.69
N LEU A 30 8.78 35.62 -6.20
CA LEU A 30 8.57 35.34 -4.78
C LEU A 30 9.54 34.21 -4.36
N PRO A 31 10.12 34.25 -3.14
CA PRO A 31 11.03 33.21 -2.65
C PRO A 31 10.34 31.86 -2.36
N PHE A 32 9.02 31.80 -2.57
CA PHE A 32 8.13 30.66 -2.36
C PHE A 32 7.10 30.63 -3.49
N HIS A 33 6.64 29.43 -3.87
CA HIS A 33 5.47 29.29 -4.72
C HIS A 33 4.21 29.61 -3.90
N PRO A 34 3.14 30.20 -4.48
CA PRO A 34 1.89 30.42 -3.76
C PRO A 34 1.31 29.14 -3.14
N GLU A 35 1.60 27.98 -3.72
CA GLU A 35 1.22 26.68 -3.19
C GLU A 35 2.00 26.25 -1.94
N ASP A 36 3.22 26.77 -1.75
CA ASP A 36 4.05 26.51 -0.55
C ASP A 36 3.47 27.19 0.70
N ILE A 37 2.65 28.25 0.51
CA ILE A 37 2.00 29.00 1.60
C ILE A 37 0.62 28.44 1.94
N LEU A 38 -0.03 27.73 1.01
CA LEU A 38 -1.39 27.17 1.23
C LEU A 38 -1.49 26.43 2.58
N PRO A 39 -0.54 25.57 3.00
CA PRO A 39 -0.65 24.87 4.28
C PRO A 39 -0.44 25.75 5.53
N LEU A 40 0.13 26.95 5.38
CA LEU A 40 0.27 27.95 6.45
C LEU A 40 -1.01 28.77 6.63
N LEU A 41 -1.95 28.68 5.69
CA LEU A 41 -3.26 29.33 5.79
C LEU A 41 -4.21 28.50 6.65
N PRO A 42 -5.18 29.14 7.33
CA PRO A 42 -6.22 28.46 8.10
C PRO A 42 -6.89 27.35 7.27
N ARG A 43 -7.10 26.18 7.88
CA ARG A 43 -7.65 24.98 7.22
C ARG A 43 -8.91 25.25 6.39
N GLN A 44 -9.75 26.18 6.80
CA GLN A 44 -10.98 26.55 6.07
C GLN A 44 -10.71 27.12 4.67
N LEU A 45 -9.55 27.76 4.46
CA LEU A 45 -9.15 28.37 3.20
C LEU A 45 -8.24 27.44 2.39
N SER A 46 -7.34 26.72 3.04
CA SER A 46 -6.35 25.88 2.37
C SER A 46 -6.90 24.52 1.93
N TRP A 47 -7.81 23.92 2.71
CA TRP A 47 -8.30 22.57 2.47
C TRP A 47 -9.07 22.37 1.16
N PRO A 48 -9.96 23.28 0.73
CA PRO A 48 -10.65 23.16 -0.56
C PRO A 48 -9.69 23.32 -1.75
N LEU A 49 -8.71 24.21 -1.65
CA LEU A 49 -7.71 24.48 -2.69
C LEU A 49 -6.71 23.33 -2.81
N LEU A 50 -6.25 22.77 -1.68
CA LEU A 50 -5.33 21.63 -1.65
C LEU A 50 -5.96 20.35 -2.23
N ASN A 51 -7.24 20.09 -1.96
CA ASN A 51 -7.97 18.95 -2.54
C ASN A 51 -8.24 19.10 -4.04
N ALA A 52 -8.25 20.33 -4.57
CA ALA A 52 -8.42 20.59 -6.00
C ALA A 52 -7.10 20.47 -6.79
N LEU A 53 -5.96 20.69 -6.13
CA LEU A 53 -4.64 20.74 -6.77
C LEU A 53 -3.92 19.38 -6.83
N ARG A 54 -4.35 18.36 -6.08
CA ARG A 54 -3.60 17.09 -5.96
C ARG A 54 -4.48 15.86 -6.13
N ARG A 55 -4.02 14.89 -6.93
CA ARG A 55 -4.66 13.59 -7.09
C ARG A 55 -4.15 12.63 -6.02
N PRO A 56 -4.95 11.66 -5.54
CA PRO A 56 -4.49 10.63 -4.62
C PRO A 56 -3.25 9.84 -5.11
N VAL A 57 -3.03 9.80 -6.43
CA VAL A 57 -1.87 9.16 -7.09
C VAL A 57 -0.57 9.91 -6.81
N ASP A 58 -0.63 11.22 -6.51
CA ASP A 58 0.56 12.03 -6.18
C ASP A 58 1.13 11.70 -4.78
N LEU A 59 0.47 10.80 -4.03
CA LEU A 59 0.84 10.36 -2.69
C LEU A 59 1.73 9.11 -2.67
N LEU A 60 2.04 8.53 -3.83
CA LEU A 60 2.82 7.30 -3.93
C LEU A 60 4.28 7.59 -4.33
N PRO A 61 5.26 6.86 -3.76
CA PRO A 61 6.66 6.97 -4.15
C PRO A 61 6.87 6.50 -5.60
N THR A 62 7.54 7.32 -6.41
CA THR A 62 7.94 6.99 -7.78
C THR A 62 9.32 6.38 -7.78
N PHE A 63 9.50 5.24 -8.42
CA PHE A 63 10.81 4.66 -8.60
C PHE A 63 11.72 5.52 -9.46
N VAL A 64 12.95 5.76 -8.99
CA VAL A 64 13.94 6.55 -9.72
C VAL A 64 15.17 5.75 -10.15
N GLY A 65 15.49 4.63 -9.50
CA GLY A 65 16.60 3.76 -9.89
C GLY A 65 17.17 2.95 -8.72
N ALA A 66 18.10 2.02 -9.02
CA ALA A 66 18.77 1.22 -7.99
C ALA A 66 20.27 1.56 -7.93
N ALA A 67 20.77 1.92 -6.74
CA ALA A 67 22.17 2.26 -6.54
C ALA A 67 22.97 1.02 -6.13
N SER A 68 23.99 0.68 -6.91
CA SER A 68 24.90 -0.45 -6.65
C SER A 68 26.35 0.02 -6.69
N ALA A 69 27.27 -0.82 -6.20
CA ALA A 69 28.70 -0.55 -6.27
C ALA A 69 29.31 -0.87 -7.65
N SER A 70 28.62 -1.65 -8.50
CA SER A 70 29.13 -2.16 -9.77
C SER A 70 28.66 -1.40 -11.01
N ASN A 71 27.48 -0.76 -10.99
CA ASN A 71 26.85 -0.18 -12.19
C ASN A 71 27.03 1.35 -12.36
N GLY A 72 28.04 1.96 -11.76
CA GLY A 72 28.26 3.41 -11.88
C GLY A 72 27.18 4.24 -11.18
N SER A 73 27.23 5.56 -11.38
CA SER A 73 26.27 6.50 -10.77
C SER A 73 24.93 6.48 -11.52
N LEU A 74 23.84 6.20 -10.80
CA LEU A 74 22.46 6.32 -11.30
C LEU A 74 22.08 7.79 -11.40
N GLU A 75 21.45 8.25 -12.49
CA GLU A 75 20.96 9.63 -12.64
C GLU A 75 19.42 9.72 -12.74
N TRP A 76 18.79 10.70 -12.09
CA TRP A 76 17.35 10.98 -12.24
C TRP A 76 17.01 12.46 -12.05
N LYS A 77 15.78 12.82 -12.47
CA LYS A 77 15.17 14.13 -12.23
C LYS A 77 14.28 14.06 -11.00
N GLY A 78 14.62 14.84 -9.98
CA GLY A 78 13.83 15.02 -8.77
C GLY A 78 12.73 16.06 -8.95
N ALA A 79 11.83 16.15 -7.97
CA ALA A 79 10.83 17.21 -7.92
C ALA A 79 11.50 18.58 -7.67
N CYS A 80 12.61 18.58 -6.91
CA CYS A 80 13.37 19.77 -6.57
C CYS A 80 14.69 19.95 -7.32
N PHE A 81 15.28 18.88 -7.86
CA PHE A 81 16.64 18.88 -8.41
C PHE A 81 16.67 18.24 -9.80
N TYR A 82 17.29 18.90 -10.78
CA TYR A 82 17.23 18.48 -12.19
C TYR A 82 18.26 17.41 -12.56
N GLU A 83 19.35 17.28 -11.80
CA GLU A 83 20.38 16.26 -11.99
C GLU A 83 20.74 15.68 -10.61
N SER A 84 20.11 14.56 -10.26
CA SER A 84 20.42 13.81 -9.05
C SER A 84 21.16 12.54 -9.41
N THR A 85 22.23 12.22 -8.68
CA THR A 85 23.04 11.02 -8.88
C THR A 85 23.16 10.21 -7.59
N ALA A 86 23.21 8.88 -7.68
CA ALA A 86 23.44 8.01 -6.52
C ALA A 86 24.40 6.86 -6.81
N TRP A 87 25.20 6.51 -5.80
CA TRP A 87 26.08 5.33 -5.81
C TRP A 87 26.17 4.73 -4.40
N MET A 88 26.60 3.46 -4.33
CA MET A 88 26.70 2.72 -3.08
C MET A 88 28.14 2.34 -2.78
N GLU A 89 28.56 2.51 -1.54
CA GLU A 89 29.85 2.05 -1.02
C GLU A 89 29.63 1.00 0.07
N PHE A 90 30.26 -0.18 -0.06
CA PHE A 90 30.19 -1.20 0.98
C PHE A 90 31.29 -1.00 2.02
N HIS A 91 30.98 -1.26 3.29
CA HIS A 91 31.97 -1.17 4.36
C HIS A 91 31.71 -2.21 5.46
N ASN A 92 32.75 -2.56 6.22
CA ASN A 92 32.59 -3.41 7.41
C ASN A 92 33.05 -2.67 8.68
N LYS A 93 32.38 -1.56 9.00
CA LYS A 93 32.71 -0.71 10.17
C LYS A 93 32.35 -1.39 11.50
N THR A 94 31.36 -2.28 11.52
CA THR A 94 30.88 -2.95 12.75
C THR A 94 31.54 -4.29 13.03
N GLY A 95 32.25 -4.87 12.05
CA GLY A 95 32.89 -6.18 12.18
C GLY A 95 31.94 -7.37 12.04
N SER A 96 30.72 -7.15 11.56
CA SER A 96 29.76 -8.22 11.29
C SER A 96 30.17 -9.04 10.04
N GLU A 97 29.60 -10.24 9.90
CA GLU A 97 29.92 -11.17 8.80
C GLU A 97 29.71 -10.54 7.41
N PHE A 98 28.68 -9.71 7.27
CA PHE A 98 28.30 -9.09 5.98
C PHE A 98 28.51 -7.57 5.92
N GLY A 99 28.89 -6.93 7.05
CA GLY A 99 29.08 -5.48 7.10
C GLY A 99 27.81 -4.68 6.79
N GLY A 100 28.00 -3.47 6.27
CA GLY A 100 26.97 -2.52 5.90
C GLY A 100 27.34 -1.76 4.61
N GLY A 101 26.71 -0.61 4.38
CA GLY A 101 27.02 0.24 3.25
C GLY A 101 26.56 1.68 3.42
N THR A 102 27.21 2.59 2.70
CA THR A 102 26.88 4.01 2.62
C THR A 102 26.32 4.30 1.24
N LEU A 103 25.07 4.77 1.20
CA LEU A 103 24.45 5.29 -0.02
C LEU A 103 24.78 6.77 -0.14
N HIS A 104 25.42 7.16 -1.23
CA HIS A 104 25.74 8.53 -1.57
C HIS A 104 24.73 9.07 -2.56
N ILE A 105 24.26 10.29 -2.34
CA ILE A 105 23.35 11.00 -3.23
C ILE A 105 23.93 12.38 -3.49
N LYS A 106 24.44 12.62 -4.70
CA LYS A 106 25.00 13.90 -5.14
C LYS A 106 24.04 14.57 -6.12
N ARG A 107 23.86 15.88 -5.98
CA ARG A 107 22.95 16.68 -6.81
C ARG A 107 23.74 17.82 -7.45
N ASP A 108 23.69 17.94 -8.78
CA ASP A 108 24.44 18.94 -9.53
C ASP A 108 23.50 20.05 -10.06
N ASP A 109 23.93 21.31 -9.90
CA ASP A 109 23.27 22.50 -10.44
C ASP A 109 24.07 23.03 -11.64
N HIS A 110 23.85 22.47 -12.84
CA HIS A 110 24.46 23.02 -14.06
C HIS A 110 23.73 24.29 -14.54
N CYS A 111 24.04 25.43 -13.91
CA CYS A 111 23.84 26.75 -14.52
C CYS A 111 24.96 27.70 -14.11
N VAL A 112 26.04 27.72 -14.91
CA VAL A 112 27.22 28.55 -14.68
C VAL A 112 26.91 30.01 -15.02
N ARG A 113 26.89 30.90 -14.01
CA ARG A 113 27.76 32.09 -13.87
C ARG A 113 27.24 33.08 -12.81
N ALA A 114 28.17 33.42 -11.92
CA ALA A 114 28.25 34.62 -11.10
C ALA A 114 27.18 34.84 -10.01
N PHE A 115 27.59 34.54 -8.76
CA PHE A 115 27.19 35.24 -7.54
C PHE A 115 25.70 35.20 -7.18
N GLU A 116 25.10 34.02 -6.96
CA GLU A 116 23.77 33.93 -6.35
C GLU A 116 23.49 32.53 -5.81
N VAL A 117 22.92 32.46 -4.61
CA VAL A 117 22.27 31.26 -4.04
C VAL A 117 21.19 30.81 -5.04
N SER A 118 21.50 29.85 -5.90
CA SER A 118 20.70 29.55 -7.09
C SER A 118 20.72 28.05 -7.40
N LYS A 119 19.62 27.33 -7.64
CA LYS A 119 18.19 27.65 -7.73
C LYS A 119 17.39 26.34 -7.51
N ALA A 120 17.08 26.01 -6.26
CA ALA A 120 15.91 25.17 -5.99
C ALA A 120 14.64 25.93 -6.39
N HIS A 121 13.58 25.25 -6.85
CA HIS A 121 12.33 25.88 -7.31
C HIS A 121 11.69 26.81 -6.24
N SER A 122 12.02 26.57 -4.96
CA SER A 122 11.61 27.32 -3.77
C SER A 122 12.65 27.10 -2.66
N TRP A 123 12.80 28.06 -1.73
CA TRP A 123 13.68 27.90 -0.54
C TRP A 123 13.25 26.75 0.39
N THR A 124 12.03 26.25 0.23
CA THR A 124 11.46 25.12 0.99
C THR A 124 11.45 23.80 0.21
N CYS A 125 12.15 23.73 -0.93
CA CYS A 125 12.15 22.53 -1.76
C CYS A 125 12.91 21.38 -1.08
N MET A 126 12.23 20.26 -0.86
CA MET A 126 12.76 19.05 -0.24
C MET A 126 12.27 17.84 -1.04
N ASP A 127 13.21 16.97 -1.39
CA ASP A 127 12.89 15.63 -1.88
C ASP A 127 12.91 14.64 -0.70
N ILE A 128 11.91 13.76 -0.64
CA ILE A 128 11.89 12.62 0.28
C ILE A 128 12.14 11.36 -0.54
N TYR A 129 13.11 10.59 -0.09
CA TYR A 129 13.50 9.34 -0.70
C TYR A 129 13.15 8.17 0.18
N VAL A 130 12.58 7.12 -0.43
CA VAL A 130 12.42 5.81 0.19
C VAL A 130 13.50 4.90 -0.39
N PHE A 131 14.20 4.18 0.46
CA PHE A 131 15.21 3.20 0.08
C PHE A 131 14.70 1.81 0.46
N ALA A 132 14.65 0.89 -0.50
CA ALA A 132 14.13 -0.44 -0.27
C ALA A 132 15.09 -1.54 -0.77
N THR A 133 15.13 -2.61 0.00
CA THR A 133 15.56 -3.95 -0.40
C THR A 133 14.37 -4.90 -0.19
N PRO A 134 14.44 -6.15 -0.68
CA PRO A 134 13.46 -7.18 -0.33
C PRO A 134 13.30 -7.38 1.18
N TYR A 135 14.33 -7.05 1.95
CA TYR A 135 14.41 -7.34 3.37
C TYR A 135 13.99 -6.14 4.23
N ARG A 136 14.24 -4.90 3.76
CA ARG A 136 13.94 -3.69 4.52
C ARG A 136 13.47 -2.52 3.65
N VAL A 137 12.68 -1.64 4.27
CA VAL A 137 12.31 -0.33 3.73
C VAL A 137 12.72 0.74 4.73
N THR A 138 13.41 1.77 4.25
CA THR A 138 13.84 2.93 5.04
C THR A 138 13.71 4.20 4.20
N TRP A 139 13.98 5.38 4.76
CA TRP A 139 13.73 6.65 4.07
C TRP A 139 14.59 7.76 4.66
N ASP A 140 14.79 8.81 3.86
CA ASP A 140 15.50 10.03 4.26
C ASP A 140 15.01 11.24 3.43
N TYR A 141 15.41 12.44 3.81
CA TYR A 141 14.94 13.68 3.21
C TYR A 141 16.05 14.70 3.03
N TYR A 142 16.01 15.44 1.91
CA TYR A 142 17.14 16.29 1.53
C TYR A 142 16.71 17.67 1.00
N PHE A 143 17.04 18.71 1.77
CA PHE A 143 16.70 20.12 1.49
C PHE A 143 17.71 20.90 0.63
N LEU A 144 19.00 20.52 0.64
CA LEU A 144 20.09 21.35 0.09
C LEU A 144 20.81 20.67 -1.07
N SER A 145 21.02 21.35 -2.20
CA SER A 145 21.85 20.87 -3.31
C SER A 145 23.32 20.67 -2.86
N ARG A 146 23.59 19.52 -2.28
CA ARG A 146 24.89 19.05 -1.78
C ARG A 146 24.86 17.53 -1.77
N GLU A 147 26.02 16.93 -1.56
CA GLU A 147 26.14 15.50 -1.32
C GLU A 147 25.53 15.15 0.05
N HIS A 148 24.67 14.13 0.05
CA HIS A 148 24.10 13.52 1.26
C HIS A 148 24.49 12.06 1.31
N THR A 149 24.54 11.52 2.52
CA THR A 149 24.86 10.10 2.75
C THR A 149 23.82 9.47 3.65
N PHE A 150 23.44 8.25 3.32
CA PHE A 150 22.55 7.42 4.13
C PHE A 150 23.27 6.12 4.51
N GLU A 151 23.34 5.83 5.81
CA GLU A 151 24.15 4.73 6.34
C GLU A 151 23.30 3.49 6.67
N PHE A 152 23.56 2.39 5.96
CA PHE A 152 23.15 1.05 6.34
C PHE A 152 24.20 0.46 7.29
N LYS A 153 23.93 0.51 8.60
CA LYS A 153 24.89 0.02 9.62
C LYS A 153 25.28 -1.44 9.40
N GLU A 154 24.28 -2.30 9.23
CA GLU A 154 24.43 -3.74 9.01
C GLU A 154 23.33 -4.28 8.10
N TRP A 155 23.71 -5.19 7.20
CA TRP A 155 22.76 -6.00 6.41
C TRP A 155 22.16 -7.10 7.28
N GLU A 156 20.90 -7.47 7.01
CA GLU A 156 20.08 -8.37 7.84
C GLU A 156 20.56 -9.81 7.74
N GLY A 157 21.18 -10.16 6.63
CA GLY A 157 21.85 -11.45 6.43
C GLY A 157 22.46 -11.58 5.04
N LYS A 158 22.99 -12.77 4.76
CA LYS A 158 23.65 -13.11 3.48
C LYS A 158 22.78 -12.76 2.27
N ALA A 159 21.49 -13.04 2.35
CA ALA A 159 20.56 -12.87 1.23
C ALA A 159 20.33 -11.39 0.87
N GLU A 160 20.29 -10.50 1.86
CA GLU A 160 20.25 -9.05 1.62
C GLU A 160 21.57 -8.54 1.05
N PHE A 161 22.70 -8.98 1.61
CA PHE A 161 24.03 -8.58 1.14
C PHE A 161 24.26 -8.96 -0.33
N GLU A 162 23.96 -10.21 -0.71
CA GLU A 162 24.08 -10.68 -2.09
C GLU A 162 23.10 -9.96 -3.04
N TYR A 163 21.90 -9.63 -2.56
CA TYR A 163 20.94 -8.83 -3.32
C TYR A 163 21.49 -7.42 -3.60
N VAL A 164 21.93 -6.68 -2.58
CA VAL A 164 22.41 -5.31 -2.76
C VAL A 164 23.68 -5.28 -3.62
N LYS A 165 24.52 -6.31 -3.53
CA LYS A 165 25.72 -6.43 -4.36
C LYS A 165 25.40 -6.64 -5.85
N SER A 166 24.36 -7.41 -6.15
CA SER A 166 23.98 -7.76 -7.53
C SER A 166 23.01 -6.78 -8.17
N ARG A 167 22.07 -6.23 -7.38
CA ARG A 167 20.93 -5.41 -7.87
C ARG A 167 20.87 -4.01 -7.27
N GLY A 168 21.64 -3.72 -6.23
CA GLY A 168 21.64 -2.42 -5.55
C GLY A 168 20.47 -2.22 -4.57
N VAL A 169 20.43 -1.05 -3.95
CA VAL A 169 19.29 -0.57 -3.15
C VAL A 169 18.35 0.22 -4.06
N SER A 170 17.08 -0.13 -4.09
CA SER A 170 16.06 0.59 -4.86
C SER A 170 15.74 1.93 -4.20
N ILE A 171 15.76 3.00 -4.98
CA ILE A 171 15.51 4.37 -4.55
C ILE A 171 14.18 4.83 -5.17
N PHE A 172 13.31 5.40 -4.33
CA PHE A 172 12.04 5.98 -4.74
C PHE A 172 11.96 7.43 -4.27
N LEU A 173 11.35 8.28 -5.08
CA LEU A 173 11.14 9.69 -4.81
C LEU A 173 9.65 9.97 -4.61
N MET A 174 9.33 10.70 -3.55
CA MET A 174 7.98 11.21 -3.34
C MET A 174 7.77 12.50 -4.15
N GLN A 175 6.99 12.43 -5.23
CA GLN A 175 6.76 13.55 -6.16
C GLN A 175 5.99 14.73 -5.53
N ALA A 176 5.24 14.49 -4.45
CA ALA A 176 4.41 15.51 -3.78
C ALA A 176 5.18 16.59 -2.99
N GLY A 177 6.51 16.52 -2.92
CA GLY A 177 7.35 17.44 -2.12
C GLY A 177 7.03 17.41 -0.61
N MET A 178 7.65 18.30 0.17
CA MET A 178 7.59 18.32 1.64
C MET A 178 6.19 18.13 2.24
N LEU A 179 5.20 18.91 1.79
CA LEU A 179 3.93 19.05 2.51
C LEU A 179 2.90 17.99 2.13
N GLY A 180 2.90 17.48 0.89
CA GLY A 180 2.04 16.35 0.53
C GLY A 180 2.56 15.04 1.10
N THR A 181 3.88 14.91 1.15
CA THR A 181 4.55 13.74 1.70
C THR A 181 4.55 13.74 3.23
N LEU A 182 4.76 14.87 3.92
CA LEU A 182 4.60 14.94 5.38
C LEU A 182 3.15 14.68 5.81
N GLN A 183 2.16 15.13 5.03
CA GLN A 183 0.75 14.82 5.31
C GLN A 183 0.42 13.35 5.05
N ALA A 184 0.94 12.77 3.96
CA ALA A 184 0.79 11.34 3.65
C ALA A 184 1.49 10.46 4.68
N LEU A 185 2.74 10.77 5.04
CA LEU A 185 3.50 10.10 6.07
C LEU A 185 2.86 10.28 7.45
N TRP A 186 2.25 11.43 7.74
CA TRP A 186 1.52 11.61 9.00
C TRP A 186 0.26 10.74 9.10
N ASP A 187 -0.42 10.47 7.99
CA ASP A 187 -1.60 9.61 7.97
C ASP A 187 -1.23 8.11 7.87
N VAL A 188 -0.09 7.77 7.24
CA VAL A 188 0.32 6.38 6.92
C VAL A 188 1.37 5.81 7.88
N PHE A 189 2.39 6.57 8.27
CA PHE A 189 3.44 6.09 9.20
C PHE A 189 2.89 5.59 10.54
N PRO A 190 1.89 6.24 11.16
CA PRO A 190 1.35 5.76 12.42
C PRO A 190 0.72 4.38 12.31
N LEU A 191 0.21 4.00 11.12
CA LEU A 191 -0.51 2.74 10.90
C LEU A 191 0.34 1.51 11.27
N PHE A 192 1.65 1.59 11.08
CA PHE A 192 2.58 0.49 11.34
C PHE A 192 3.05 0.41 12.80
N SER A 193 2.65 1.36 13.65
CA SER A 193 3.04 1.39 15.06
C SER A 193 2.31 0.32 15.88
N ASN A 194 3.04 -0.44 16.69
CA ASN A 194 2.46 -1.46 17.59
C ASN A 194 2.05 -0.89 18.96
N ASN A 195 1.48 0.31 18.98
CA ASN A 195 1.02 0.97 20.20
C ASN A 195 -0.41 1.49 20.01
N TRP A 196 -0.98 2.07 21.07
CA TRP A 196 -2.33 2.64 21.04
C TRP A 196 -2.51 3.74 19.99
N TRP A 197 -1.44 4.50 19.70
CA TRP A 197 -1.47 5.52 18.66
C TRP A 197 -1.64 4.89 17.28
N GLY A 198 -0.90 3.82 16.97
CA GLY A 198 -1.08 3.07 15.73
C GLY A 198 -2.45 2.43 15.60
N GLU A 199 -2.96 1.80 16.66
CA GLU A 199 -4.32 1.24 16.71
C GLU A 199 -5.37 2.31 16.38
N LYS A 200 -5.29 3.49 17.03
CA LYS A 200 -6.21 4.61 16.77
C LYS A 200 -6.06 5.18 15.36
N SER A 201 -4.85 5.23 14.83
CA SER A 201 -4.59 5.71 13.47
C SER A 201 -5.15 4.78 12.41
N ASN A 202 -5.03 3.45 12.58
CA ASN A 202 -5.64 2.48 11.68
C ASN A 202 -7.16 2.63 11.63
N ILE A 203 -7.83 2.70 12.79
CA ILE A 203 -9.29 2.92 12.85
C ILE A 203 -9.67 4.27 12.25
N GLY A 204 -8.90 5.32 12.56
CA GLY A 204 -9.13 6.65 12.01
C GLY A 204 -9.00 6.69 10.49
N PHE A 205 -8.03 5.97 9.93
CA PHE A 205 -7.82 5.82 8.50
C PHE A 205 -8.99 5.09 7.84
N LEU A 206 -9.36 3.91 8.32
CA LEU A 206 -10.49 3.13 7.79
C LEU A 206 -11.80 3.90 7.89
N LYS A 207 -12.05 4.60 9.00
CA LYS A 207 -13.23 5.46 9.16
C LYS A 207 -13.26 6.60 8.15
N LYS A 208 -12.13 7.27 7.94
CA LYS A 208 -12.00 8.42 7.03
C LYS A 208 -12.15 8.00 5.57
N HIS A 209 -11.58 6.87 5.18
CA HIS A 209 -11.45 6.47 3.76
C HIS A 209 -12.48 5.43 3.31
N MET A 210 -13.09 4.70 4.24
CA MET A 210 -14.06 3.64 3.94
C MET A 210 -15.38 3.80 4.70
N GLY A 211 -15.42 4.65 5.75
CA GLY A 211 -16.59 4.74 6.63
C GLY A 211 -16.69 3.61 7.65
N ALA A 212 -15.66 2.75 7.75
CA ALA A 212 -15.63 1.66 8.73
C ALA A 212 -15.52 2.19 10.17
N THR A 213 -16.35 1.70 11.08
CA THR A 213 -16.41 2.27 12.44
C THR A 213 -15.57 1.50 13.44
N PHE A 214 -15.51 0.17 13.32
CA PHE A 214 -14.87 -0.75 14.27
C PHE A 214 -15.21 -0.35 15.72
N GLU A 215 -16.49 -0.40 16.08
CA GLU A 215 -16.94 -0.04 17.42
C GLU A 215 -16.38 -1.00 18.48
N GLN A 216 -16.08 -0.48 19.67
CA GLN A 216 -15.61 -1.35 20.75
C GLN A 216 -16.74 -2.22 21.30
N ARG A 217 -16.44 -3.51 21.47
CA ARG A 217 -17.33 -4.49 22.10
C ARG A 217 -17.23 -4.40 23.63
N PRO A 218 -18.30 -4.72 24.36
CA PRO A 218 -18.22 -4.97 25.79
C PRO A 218 -17.22 -6.09 26.09
N GLN A 219 -16.59 -6.04 27.27
CA GLN A 219 -15.72 -7.12 27.74
C GLN A 219 -16.57 -8.30 28.26
N PRO A 220 -16.07 -9.54 28.15
CA PRO A 220 -14.76 -9.95 27.64
C PRO A 220 -14.66 -9.96 26.10
N TRP A 221 -13.47 -9.65 25.56
CA TRP A 221 -13.20 -9.66 24.12
C TRP A 221 -12.82 -11.04 23.56
N VAL A 222 -13.13 -12.09 24.30
CA VAL A 222 -12.88 -13.49 23.95
C VAL A 222 -14.09 -14.28 24.40
N THR A 223 -14.65 -15.03 23.47
CA THR A 223 -15.77 -15.93 23.72
C THR A 223 -15.24 -17.35 23.93
N ASN A 224 -15.82 -18.07 24.89
CA ASN A 224 -15.53 -19.48 25.09
C ASN A 224 -16.33 -20.30 24.06
N ILE A 225 -15.65 -21.12 23.26
CA ILE A 225 -16.26 -21.86 22.15
C ILE A 225 -15.96 -23.36 22.28
N SER A 226 -16.88 -24.20 21.84
CA SER A 226 -16.65 -25.64 21.73
C SER A 226 -16.08 -26.00 20.35
N ILE A 227 -15.23 -27.02 20.29
CA ILE A 227 -14.75 -27.61 19.02
C ILE A 227 -15.91 -28.25 18.25
N ASP A 228 -16.95 -28.69 18.96
CA ASP A 228 -18.13 -29.31 18.36
C ASP A 228 -18.95 -28.31 17.54
N ASP A 229 -18.91 -27.02 17.91
CA ASP A 229 -19.63 -25.94 17.21
C ASP A 229 -18.95 -25.49 15.91
N ILE A 230 -17.69 -25.91 15.70
CA ILE A 230 -16.92 -25.58 14.50
C ILE A 230 -17.08 -26.69 13.47
N HIS A 231 -17.45 -26.34 12.25
CA HIS A 231 -17.69 -27.27 11.16
C HIS A 231 -16.60 -27.18 10.08
N THR A 232 -16.40 -28.29 9.35
CA THR A 232 -15.58 -28.28 8.14
C THR A 232 -16.20 -27.30 7.14
N GLY A 233 -15.38 -26.36 6.69
CA GLY A 233 -15.82 -25.28 5.80
C GLY A 233 -16.12 -23.97 6.52
N ASP A 234 -16.06 -23.88 7.86
CA ASP A 234 -16.23 -22.59 8.52
C ASP A 234 -15.14 -21.61 8.09
N PHE A 235 -15.57 -20.42 7.66
CA PHE A 235 -14.72 -19.34 7.19
C PHE A 235 -14.28 -18.43 8.33
N LEU A 236 -12.97 -18.26 8.50
CA LEU A 236 -12.40 -17.33 9.47
C LEU A 236 -12.03 -16.03 8.76
N ALA A 237 -12.70 -14.93 9.11
CA ALA A 237 -12.34 -13.58 8.69
C ALA A 237 -11.58 -12.86 9.81
N ILE A 238 -10.37 -12.39 9.52
CA ILE A 238 -9.48 -11.78 10.52
C ILE A 238 -9.21 -10.32 10.14
N SER A 239 -9.20 -9.44 11.14
CA SER A 239 -8.87 -8.02 10.97
C SER A 239 -7.88 -7.57 12.05
N LYS A 240 -6.59 -7.53 11.71
CA LYS A 240 -5.54 -6.90 12.53
C LYS A 240 -5.59 -5.40 12.32
N ILE A 241 -5.52 -4.65 13.42
CA ILE A 241 -5.63 -3.18 13.45
C ILE A 241 -4.39 -2.55 14.12
N ARG A 242 -3.44 -3.36 14.60
CA ARG A 242 -2.27 -2.90 15.35
C ARG A 242 -0.97 -3.57 14.89
N GLY A 243 0.13 -2.82 14.96
CA GLY A 243 1.46 -3.28 14.60
C GLY A 243 1.72 -3.27 13.10
N ARG A 244 2.90 -3.75 12.69
CA ARG A 244 3.32 -3.79 11.28
C ARG A 244 2.23 -4.39 10.38
N TRP A 245 1.72 -5.56 10.76
CA TRP A 245 0.67 -6.25 10.01
C TRP A 245 -0.69 -5.55 10.07
N GLY A 246 -1.02 -4.89 11.18
CA GLY A 246 -2.22 -4.06 11.24
C GLY A 246 -2.20 -2.88 10.27
N GLY A 247 -1.01 -2.29 10.05
CA GLY A 247 -0.82 -1.25 9.03
C GLY A 247 -1.01 -1.77 7.61
N PHE A 248 -0.39 -2.91 7.27
CA PHE A 248 -0.56 -3.52 5.96
C PHE A 248 -2.00 -3.95 5.69
N GLU A 249 -2.63 -4.67 6.62
CA GLU A 249 -4.03 -5.07 6.46
C GLU A 249 -4.97 -3.85 6.38
N THR A 250 -4.66 -2.73 7.03
CA THR A 250 -5.45 -1.50 6.91
C THR A 250 -5.40 -0.93 5.49
N LEU A 251 -4.21 -0.96 4.87
CA LEU A 251 -4.08 -0.54 3.47
C LEU A 251 -4.75 -1.54 2.54
N GLU A 252 -4.61 -2.85 2.79
CA GLU A 252 -5.26 -3.92 2.02
C GLU A 252 -6.79 -3.79 2.05
N LYS A 253 -7.37 -3.59 3.23
CA LYS A 253 -8.80 -3.29 3.44
C LYS A 253 -9.21 -2.09 2.60
N TRP A 254 -8.40 -1.04 2.64
CA TRP A 254 -8.66 0.16 1.85
C TRP A 254 -8.62 -0.10 0.36
N VAL A 255 -7.65 -0.83 -0.20
CA VAL A 255 -7.62 -1.03 -1.67
C VAL A 255 -8.68 -2.01 -2.15
N SER A 256 -8.97 -3.05 -1.38
CA SER A 256 -9.93 -4.10 -1.75
C SER A 256 -11.38 -3.75 -1.42
N GLY A 257 -11.59 -2.78 -0.53
CA GLY A 257 -12.90 -2.53 0.06
C GLY A 257 -13.33 -3.56 1.11
N ALA A 258 -12.48 -4.54 1.43
CA ALA A 258 -12.74 -5.53 2.47
C ALA A 258 -12.54 -4.93 3.86
N TYR A 259 -13.23 -5.46 4.87
CA TYR A 259 -13.09 -5.01 6.27
C TYR A 259 -12.31 -6.03 7.12
N ALA A 260 -12.02 -7.19 6.53
CA ALA A 260 -11.04 -8.17 6.99
C ALA A 260 -9.79 -8.10 6.08
N GLY A 261 -8.63 -8.44 6.63
CA GLY A 261 -7.34 -8.43 5.94
C GLY A 261 -6.65 -9.81 5.90
N HIS A 262 -7.26 -10.84 6.48
CA HIS A 262 -6.77 -12.21 6.32
C HIS A 262 -7.92 -13.21 6.45
N THR A 263 -7.75 -14.37 5.83
CA THR A 263 -8.76 -15.43 5.83
C THR A 263 -8.15 -16.81 6.03
N ALA A 264 -8.91 -17.71 6.64
CA ALA A 264 -8.55 -19.09 6.85
C ALA A 264 -9.82 -19.96 6.84
N VAL A 265 -9.67 -21.28 6.77
CA VAL A 265 -10.77 -22.24 6.79
C VAL A 265 -10.55 -23.31 7.86
N CYS A 266 -11.62 -23.64 8.58
CA CYS A 266 -11.64 -24.75 9.52
C CYS A 266 -11.93 -26.07 8.79
N LEU A 267 -11.15 -27.11 9.06
CA LEU A 267 -11.33 -28.44 8.48
C LEU A 267 -11.21 -29.50 9.58
N LYS A 268 -12.16 -30.44 9.64
CA LYS A 268 -12.03 -31.65 10.47
C LYS A 268 -11.50 -32.80 9.63
N ASP A 269 -10.50 -33.51 10.14
CA ASP A 269 -10.02 -34.74 9.51
C ASP A 269 -10.95 -35.94 9.80
N SER A 270 -10.61 -37.11 9.27
CA SER A 270 -11.41 -38.34 9.44
C SER A 270 -11.51 -38.82 10.89
N GLU A 271 -10.63 -38.36 11.78
CA GLU A 271 -10.66 -38.67 13.22
C GLU A 271 -11.44 -37.62 14.02
N GLY A 272 -11.96 -36.57 13.35
CA GLY A 272 -12.69 -35.46 13.97
C GLY A 272 -11.78 -34.39 14.57
N LYS A 273 -10.46 -34.45 14.35
CA LYS A 273 -9.53 -33.43 14.83
C LYS A 273 -9.65 -32.18 13.95
N LEU A 274 -9.76 -31.03 14.61
CA LEU A 274 -9.89 -29.72 13.96
C LEU A 274 -8.53 -29.17 13.54
N TRP A 275 -8.46 -28.69 12.30
CA TRP A 275 -7.34 -28.00 11.67
C TRP A 275 -7.80 -26.64 11.15
N VAL A 276 -6.87 -25.69 11.13
CA VAL A 276 -7.06 -24.39 10.45
C VAL A 276 -6.12 -24.37 9.27
N GLY A 277 -6.67 -24.31 8.06
CA GLY A 277 -5.92 -24.16 6.82
C GLY A 277 -5.88 -22.70 6.40
N GLU A 278 -4.69 -22.17 6.14
CA GLU A 278 -4.49 -20.83 5.61
C GLU A 278 -3.35 -20.82 4.60
N SER A 279 -3.42 -19.90 3.63
CA SER A 279 -2.25 -19.49 2.86
C SER A 279 -1.61 -18.30 3.56
N GLY A 280 -0.33 -18.44 3.90
CA GLY A 280 0.50 -17.40 4.49
C GLY A 280 1.95 -17.72 4.18
N HIS A 281 2.75 -16.71 3.89
CA HIS A 281 4.19 -16.87 3.73
C HIS A 281 4.87 -16.35 5.00
N ASP A 282 5.80 -17.11 5.60
CA ASP A 282 6.55 -16.67 6.80
C ASP A 282 7.27 -15.31 6.59
N ASN A 283 7.42 -14.90 5.32
CA ASN A 283 7.76 -13.54 4.89
C ASN A 283 6.61 -12.94 4.07
N GLU A 284 5.57 -12.40 4.73
CA GLU A 284 4.46 -11.61 4.17
C GLU A 284 4.94 -10.29 3.49
N GLN A 285 5.86 -10.39 2.54
CA GLN A 285 6.35 -9.27 1.72
C GLN A 285 5.38 -8.95 0.57
N VAL A 286 4.56 -9.91 0.12
CA VAL A 286 3.79 -9.79 -1.13
C VAL A 286 2.57 -8.88 -1.00
N ALA A 287 1.83 -8.93 0.12
CA ALA A 287 0.71 -8.01 0.37
C ALA A 287 1.20 -6.57 0.67
N SER A 288 2.38 -6.46 1.30
CA SER A 288 3.07 -5.20 1.59
C SER A 288 3.51 -4.44 0.34
N VAL A 289 3.75 -5.19 -0.73
CA VAL A 289 4.16 -4.71 -2.04
C VAL A 289 2.96 -4.07 -2.72
N MET A 290 1.86 -4.79 -2.96
CA MET A 290 0.80 -4.37 -3.89
C MET A 290 0.07 -3.04 -3.58
N THR A 291 -0.11 -2.67 -2.31
CA THR A 291 -0.94 -1.50 -1.95
C THR A 291 -0.30 -0.16 -2.31
N VAL A 292 0.99 -0.17 -2.58
CA VAL A 292 1.77 1.03 -2.92
C VAL A 292 2.18 0.98 -4.42
N TRP A 293 1.78 -0.06 -5.16
CA TRP A 293 2.51 -0.61 -6.31
C TRP A 293 1.92 -0.35 -7.70
N ASN A 294 1.77 0.91 -8.08
CA ASN A 294 1.80 1.26 -9.50
C ASN A 294 3.04 2.10 -9.88
N GLN A 295 3.87 2.48 -8.90
CA GLN A 295 5.07 3.28 -9.15
C GLN A 295 6.36 2.80 -8.44
N ILE A 296 6.35 1.67 -7.72
CA ILE A 296 7.48 1.14 -6.91
C ILE A 296 8.30 0.04 -7.62
N GLN A 297 8.94 0.33 -8.74
CA GLN A 297 9.89 -0.59 -9.41
C GLN A 297 9.36 -1.85 -10.12
N PRO A 298 9.70 -1.96 -11.41
CA PRO A 298 9.64 -3.19 -12.21
C PRO A 298 10.38 -4.41 -11.66
N ALA A 299 11.58 -4.24 -11.08
CA ALA A 299 12.59 -5.30 -11.06
C ALA A 299 12.53 -6.30 -9.88
N TYR A 300 11.66 -6.08 -8.89
CA TYR A 300 11.39 -7.05 -7.82
C TYR A 300 10.01 -7.70 -7.95
N ALA A 301 9.05 -6.97 -8.51
CA ALA A 301 7.88 -7.60 -9.12
C ALA A 301 8.32 -8.59 -10.22
N ALA A 302 9.48 -8.34 -10.85
CA ALA A 302 9.99 -9.08 -12.00
C ALA A 302 10.27 -10.60 -11.86
N ASN A 303 9.97 -11.27 -10.75
CA ASN A 303 9.96 -12.74 -10.75
C ASN A 303 8.52 -13.27 -10.69
N ILE A 304 7.74 -12.91 -9.66
CA ILE A 304 6.34 -13.35 -9.54
C ILE A 304 5.43 -12.60 -10.54
N LEU A 305 5.53 -11.27 -10.59
CA LEU A 305 4.77 -10.48 -11.57
C LEU A 305 5.25 -10.77 -12.99
N ASN A 306 6.55 -10.96 -13.25
CA ASN A 306 6.96 -11.29 -14.62
C ASN A 306 6.42 -12.65 -15.04
N GLU A 307 6.49 -13.68 -14.20
CA GLU A 307 5.94 -14.97 -14.58
C GLU A 307 4.42 -14.87 -14.79
N ALA A 308 3.72 -14.14 -13.91
CA ALA A 308 2.28 -13.93 -14.03
C ALA A 308 1.89 -13.06 -15.25
N LEU A 309 2.70 -12.06 -15.62
CA LEU A 309 2.51 -11.23 -16.82
C LEU A 309 2.85 -12.01 -18.09
N ASN A 310 3.90 -12.83 -18.05
CA ASN A 310 4.27 -13.75 -19.13
C ASN A 310 3.12 -14.74 -19.38
N LYS A 311 2.55 -15.35 -18.33
CA LYS A 311 1.37 -16.22 -18.45
C LYS A 311 0.18 -15.49 -19.07
N ARG A 312 -0.14 -14.28 -18.59
CA ARG A 312 -1.21 -13.42 -19.17
C ARG A 312 -0.97 -13.11 -20.65
N LEU A 313 0.27 -12.83 -21.04
CA LEU A 313 0.65 -12.53 -22.42
C LEU A 313 0.87 -13.80 -23.27
N GLY A 314 0.89 -14.99 -22.68
CA GLY A 314 1.26 -16.23 -23.37
C GLY A 314 2.72 -16.25 -23.84
N THR A 315 3.63 -15.64 -23.08
CA THR A 315 5.09 -15.63 -23.30
C THR A 315 5.80 -16.35 -22.17
N GLU A 316 7.11 -16.57 -22.30
CA GLU A 316 7.95 -17.12 -21.23
C GLU A 316 9.29 -16.40 -21.18
N GLY A 317 9.78 -16.12 -19.97
CA GLY A 317 11.14 -15.61 -19.74
C GLY A 317 11.37 -14.14 -20.11
N LEU A 318 10.34 -13.39 -20.51
CA LEU A 318 10.47 -11.95 -20.77
C LEU A 318 10.57 -11.16 -19.47
N ASP A 319 11.46 -10.18 -19.43
CA ASP A 319 11.49 -9.19 -18.36
C ASP A 319 10.42 -8.10 -18.52
N LEU A 320 10.22 -7.22 -17.53
CA LEU A 320 9.12 -6.25 -17.60
C LEU A 320 9.27 -5.26 -18.78
N PRO A 321 10.44 -4.67 -19.07
CA PRO A 321 10.64 -3.90 -20.30
C PRO A 321 10.27 -4.66 -21.57
N GLU A 322 10.69 -5.92 -21.70
CA GLU A 322 10.34 -6.77 -22.85
C GLU A 322 8.85 -7.04 -22.94
N LEU A 323 8.19 -7.33 -21.81
CA LEU A 323 6.74 -7.51 -21.71
C LEU A 323 5.99 -6.26 -22.15
N LEU A 324 6.44 -5.06 -21.77
CA LEU A 324 5.81 -3.81 -22.18
C LEU A 324 5.89 -3.62 -23.70
N VAL A 325 7.07 -3.82 -24.27
CA VAL A 325 7.29 -3.72 -25.73
C VAL A 325 6.48 -4.76 -26.49
N GLU A 326 6.46 -6.02 -26.02
CA GLU A 326 5.70 -7.10 -26.65
C GLU A 326 4.19 -6.85 -26.57
N THR A 327 3.70 -6.34 -25.44
CA THR A 327 2.29 -5.97 -25.24
C THR A 327 1.86 -4.90 -26.25
N GLU A 328 2.67 -3.84 -26.40
CA GLU A 328 2.42 -2.78 -27.39
C GLU A 328 2.53 -3.30 -28.83
N THR A 329 3.48 -4.19 -29.11
CA THR A 329 3.67 -4.82 -30.43
C THR A 329 2.45 -5.65 -30.84
N ARG A 330 1.77 -6.27 -29.88
CA ARG A 330 0.50 -7.00 -30.08
C ARG A 330 -0.73 -6.10 -30.13
N GLY A 331 -0.55 -4.78 -30.05
CA GLY A 331 -1.64 -3.81 -30.12
C GLY A 331 -2.48 -3.70 -28.85
N SER A 332 -1.95 -4.14 -27.70
CA SER A 332 -2.59 -4.03 -26.38
C SER A 332 -1.86 -3.01 -25.51
N SER A 333 -2.50 -2.52 -24.45
CA SER A 333 -1.86 -1.71 -23.41
C SER A 333 -1.44 -2.54 -22.20
N PHE A 334 -0.48 -2.04 -21.42
CA PHE A 334 -0.09 -2.67 -20.15
C PHE A 334 -1.24 -2.73 -19.14
N ALA A 335 -2.12 -1.73 -19.14
CA ALA A 335 -3.32 -1.73 -18.31
C ALA A 335 -4.26 -2.88 -18.69
N GLU A 336 -4.48 -3.12 -19.99
CA GLU A 336 -5.28 -4.26 -20.47
C GLU A 336 -4.61 -5.59 -20.14
N LEU A 337 -3.27 -5.69 -20.22
CA LEU A 337 -2.55 -6.89 -19.79
C LEU A 337 -2.84 -7.22 -18.32
N LEU A 338 -2.85 -6.22 -17.43
CA LEU A 338 -3.14 -6.40 -16.01
C LEU A 338 -4.60 -6.82 -15.74
N THR A 339 -5.51 -6.62 -16.69
CA THR A 339 -6.93 -7.04 -16.57
C THR A 339 -7.19 -8.47 -17.03
N ILE A 340 -6.20 -9.17 -17.59
CA ILE A 340 -6.36 -10.57 -17.97
C ILE A 340 -6.48 -11.41 -16.67
N PRO A 341 -7.60 -12.14 -16.48
CA PRO A 341 -7.81 -12.93 -15.27
C PRO A 341 -6.73 -13.98 -15.07
N GLU A 342 -6.22 -14.06 -13.85
CA GLU A 342 -5.40 -15.16 -13.39
C GLU A 342 -6.23 -16.44 -13.35
N GLN A 343 -5.68 -17.55 -13.84
CA GLN A 343 -6.41 -18.81 -13.86
C GLN A 343 -6.02 -19.68 -12.66
N ASP A 344 -6.99 -20.30 -12.01
CA ASP A 344 -6.80 -21.18 -10.84
C ASP A 344 -5.85 -22.37 -11.11
N ASP A 345 -5.70 -22.76 -12.37
CA ASP A 345 -4.86 -23.89 -12.79
C ASP A 345 -3.41 -23.49 -13.14
N TRP A 346 -3.08 -22.20 -13.11
CA TRP A 346 -1.72 -21.74 -13.34
C TRP A 346 -0.77 -22.27 -12.27
N VAL A 347 0.35 -22.81 -12.74
CA VAL A 347 1.47 -23.26 -11.90
C VAL A 347 2.68 -22.41 -12.23
N TYR A 348 3.27 -21.81 -11.20
CA TYR A 348 4.46 -20.99 -11.28
C TYR A 348 5.72 -21.84 -11.09
N SER A 349 6.88 -21.24 -11.36
CA SER A 349 8.18 -21.90 -11.24
C SER A 349 8.50 -22.39 -9.82
N ASP A 350 7.92 -21.76 -8.80
CA ASP A 350 8.02 -22.13 -7.38
C ASP A 350 6.81 -22.95 -6.87
N GLY A 351 5.86 -23.28 -7.74
CA GLY A 351 4.70 -24.11 -7.44
C GLY A 351 3.37 -23.38 -7.61
N LYS A 352 2.36 -23.83 -6.88
CA LYS A 352 1.07 -23.13 -6.86
C LYS A 352 1.16 -21.92 -5.93
N SER A 353 0.55 -20.82 -6.34
CA SER A 353 0.45 -19.59 -5.57
C SER A 353 -1.02 -19.22 -5.41
N ALA A 354 -1.45 -18.96 -4.18
CA ALA A 354 -2.81 -18.54 -3.88
C ALA A 354 -2.80 -17.51 -2.74
N SER A 355 -3.58 -16.45 -2.89
CA SER A 355 -3.88 -15.53 -1.78
C SER A 355 -4.63 -16.28 -0.67
N CYS A 356 -4.68 -15.70 0.55
CA CYS A 356 -5.39 -16.34 1.66
C CYS A 356 -6.85 -16.68 1.32
N VAL A 357 -7.53 -15.78 0.60
CA VAL A 357 -8.92 -15.97 0.21
C VAL A 357 -9.08 -16.94 -0.97
N ALA A 358 -8.20 -16.86 -1.97
CA ALA A 358 -8.22 -17.80 -3.10
C ALA A 358 -8.03 -19.23 -2.59
N PHE A 359 -7.10 -19.45 -1.66
CA PHE A 359 -6.88 -20.76 -1.04
C PHE A 359 -8.15 -21.33 -0.38
N VAL A 360 -8.88 -20.52 0.39
CA VAL A 360 -10.14 -20.96 1.00
C VAL A 360 -11.20 -21.26 -0.05
N LEU A 361 -11.33 -20.41 -1.07
CA LEU A 361 -12.31 -20.60 -2.12
C LEU A 361 -11.98 -21.76 -3.06
N GLU A 362 -10.70 -22.09 -3.28
CA GLU A 362 -10.27 -23.30 -4.00
C GLU A 362 -10.76 -24.55 -3.28
N ILE A 363 -10.70 -24.57 -1.94
CA ILE A 363 -11.24 -25.67 -1.13
C ILE A 363 -12.76 -25.77 -1.29
N TYR A 364 -13.47 -24.64 -1.26
CA TYR A 364 -14.92 -24.61 -1.50
C TYR A 364 -15.29 -25.09 -2.90
N LYS A 365 -14.52 -24.65 -3.90
CA LYS A 365 -14.68 -25.06 -5.29
C LYS A 365 -14.44 -26.56 -5.47
N ALA A 366 -13.41 -27.12 -4.83
CA ALA A 366 -13.15 -28.56 -4.82
C ALA A 366 -14.24 -29.35 -4.08
N ALA A 367 -14.88 -28.75 -3.08
CA ALA A 367 -16.03 -29.32 -2.36
C ALA A 367 -17.37 -29.21 -3.12
N GLY A 368 -17.39 -28.58 -4.31
CA GLY A 368 -18.57 -28.47 -5.16
C GLY A 368 -19.49 -27.29 -4.86
N LEU A 369 -19.08 -26.32 -4.02
CA LEU A 369 -19.93 -25.17 -3.67
C LEU A 369 -20.22 -24.24 -4.85
N PHE A 370 -19.39 -24.28 -5.90
CA PHE A 370 -19.58 -23.50 -7.13
C PHE A 370 -20.26 -24.30 -8.25
N ASP A 371 -20.68 -25.54 -8.03
CA ASP A 371 -21.32 -26.34 -9.08
C ASP A 371 -22.72 -25.81 -9.43
N PRO A 372 -23.13 -25.85 -10.72
CA PRO A 372 -22.42 -26.44 -11.87
C PRO A 372 -21.49 -25.48 -12.61
N ILE A 373 -21.30 -24.25 -12.12
CA ILE A 373 -20.56 -23.18 -12.80
C ILE A 373 -19.07 -23.15 -12.45
N SER A 374 -18.57 -24.13 -11.68
CA SER A 374 -17.19 -24.20 -11.17
C SER A 374 -16.14 -23.98 -12.26
N SER A 375 -16.34 -24.51 -13.48
CA SER A 375 -15.41 -24.33 -14.60
C SER A 375 -15.35 -22.90 -15.17
N SER A 376 -16.29 -22.03 -14.80
CA SER A 376 -16.38 -20.63 -15.24
C SER A 376 -16.10 -19.64 -14.11
N ILE A 377 -15.52 -20.09 -13.00
CA ILE A 377 -15.13 -19.25 -11.87
C ILE A 377 -13.61 -19.30 -11.76
N GLN A 378 -12.95 -18.15 -11.64
CA GLN A 378 -11.54 -18.05 -11.23
C GLN A 378 -11.50 -17.44 -9.83
N VAL A 379 -11.24 -18.27 -8.81
CA VAL A 379 -11.26 -17.80 -7.40
C VAL A 379 -10.02 -16.97 -7.06
N THR A 380 -8.97 -17.04 -7.88
CA THR A 380 -7.82 -16.13 -7.89
C THR A 380 -8.22 -14.65 -8.07
N GLU A 381 -9.36 -14.38 -8.71
CA GLU A 381 -9.88 -13.02 -8.94
C GLU A 381 -10.74 -12.48 -7.77
N PHE A 382 -10.89 -13.25 -6.68
CA PHE A 382 -11.73 -12.86 -5.56
C PHE A 382 -10.92 -12.11 -4.51
N THR A 383 -11.48 -11.01 -4.00
CA THR A 383 -10.99 -10.39 -2.77
C THR A 383 -11.67 -11.00 -1.54
N ILE A 384 -11.17 -10.69 -0.34
CA ILE A 384 -11.82 -11.07 0.93
C ILE A 384 -13.27 -10.57 0.97
N LYS A 385 -13.54 -9.38 0.41
CA LYS A 385 -14.90 -8.83 0.31
C LYS A 385 -15.81 -9.73 -0.50
N ASP A 386 -15.34 -10.19 -1.65
CA ASP A 386 -16.14 -11.04 -2.53
C ASP A 386 -16.45 -12.38 -1.85
N ALA A 387 -15.47 -12.97 -1.18
CA ALA A 387 -15.64 -14.25 -0.49
C ALA A 387 -16.69 -14.20 0.62
N TYR A 388 -16.63 -13.25 1.55
CA TYR A 388 -17.65 -13.18 2.62
C TYR A 388 -19.01 -12.72 2.10
N SER A 389 -19.07 -12.14 0.89
CA SER A 389 -20.32 -11.71 0.27
C SER A 389 -21.08 -12.85 -0.41
N LEU A 390 -20.39 -13.96 -0.74
CA LEU A 390 -20.99 -15.15 -1.34
C LEU A 390 -22.09 -15.74 -0.46
N ARG A 391 -23.20 -16.15 -1.07
CA ARG A 391 -24.33 -16.73 -0.36
C ARG A 391 -24.12 -18.20 0.02
N PHE A 392 -23.00 -18.48 0.70
CA PHE A 392 -22.61 -19.81 1.18
C PHE A 392 -22.82 -20.01 2.67
N PHE A 393 -22.98 -18.92 3.43
CA PHE A 393 -22.96 -18.97 4.87
C PHE A 393 -24.36 -19.14 5.47
N GLU A 394 -24.41 -19.64 6.69
CA GLU A 394 -25.67 -19.77 7.43
C GLU A 394 -26.33 -18.40 7.60
N ASN A 395 -27.64 -18.33 7.31
CA ASN A 395 -28.45 -17.12 7.44
C ASN A 395 -29.57 -17.25 8.47
N ASN A 396 -29.81 -18.45 8.98
CA ASN A 396 -30.77 -18.72 10.02
C ASN A 396 -30.08 -18.65 11.39
N SER A 397 -30.35 -17.57 12.14
CA SER A 397 -29.77 -17.35 13.47
C SER A 397 -30.06 -18.47 14.47
N SER A 398 -31.16 -19.22 14.30
CA SER A 398 -31.46 -20.38 15.17
C SER A 398 -30.53 -21.58 14.97
N ARG A 399 -29.72 -21.59 13.91
CA ARG A 399 -28.71 -22.61 13.63
C ARG A 399 -27.30 -22.19 14.05
N LEU A 400 -27.12 -20.93 14.46
CA LEU A 400 -25.86 -20.46 14.99
C LEU A 400 -25.65 -21.01 16.42
N PRO A 401 -24.39 -21.23 16.85
CA PRO A 401 -24.11 -21.68 18.21
C PRO A 401 -24.68 -20.74 19.27
N GLU A 402 -25.05 -21.26 20.44
CA GLU A 402 -25.66 -20.45 21.52
C GLU A 402 -24.75 -19.31 22.02
N TRP A 403 -23.43 -19.49 21.94
CA TRP A 403 -22.45 -18.45 22.31
C TRP A 403 -22.33 -17.34 21.25
N CYS A 404 -22.86 -17.55 20.05
CA CYS A 404 -22.85 -16.56 18.99
C CYS A 404 -23.69 -15.36 19.40
N ASN A 405 -23.12 -14.15 19.28
CA ASN A 405 -23.72 -12.90 19.77
C ASN A 405 -23.91 -12.81 21.30
N ASP A 406 -23.45 -13.79 22.08
CA ASP A 406 -23.55 -13.70 23.54
C ASP A 406 -22.66 -12.57 24.08
N GLY A 407 -23.23 -11.77 24.99
CA GLY A 407 -22.54 -10.67 25.67
C GLY A 407 -22.34 -9.37 24.86
N ASP A 408 -22.76 -9.28 23.60
CA ASP A 408 -22.78 -8.01 22.83
C ASP A 408 -24.21 -7.46 22.70
N GLY A 409 -24.37 -6.14 22.78
CA GLY A 409 -25.69 -5.48 22.61
C GLY A 409 -26.15 -5.38 21.16
N VAL A 410 -25.37 -5.92 20.22
CA VAL A 410 -25.64 -5.89 18.78
C VAL A 410 -25.57 -7.32 18.25
N GLU A 411 -26.66 -7.76 17.63
CA GLU A 411 -26.75 -9.06 16.98
C GLU A 411 -26.13 -9.01 15.58
N LEU A 412 -25.13 -9.85 15.33
CA LEU A 412 -24.46 -9.99 14.03
C LEU A 412 -24.98 -11.24 13.30
N PRO A 413 -25.01 -11.23 11.95
CA PRO A 413 -25.40 -12.40 11.15
C PRO A 413 -24.31 -13.49 11.08
N PHE A 414 -23.22 -13.33 11.84
CA PHE A 414 -22.08 -14.23 11.94
C PHE A 414 -21.51 -14.17 13.36
N CYS A 415 -20.68 -15.14 13.72
CA CYS A 415 -20.14 -15.25 15.08
C CYS A 415 -18.75 -14.63 15.21
N GLN A 416 -18.55 -13.79 16.23
CA GLN A 416 -17.25 -13.17 16.49
C GLN A 416 -16.59 -13.69 17.78
N ILE A 417 -15.67 -14.63 17.60
CA ILE A 417 -15.00 -15.39 18.68
C ILE A 417 -14.04 -14.52 19.53
N ARG A 418 -13.41 -13.51 18.92
CA ARG A 418 -12.40 -12.66 19.58
C ARG A 418 -12.37 -11.25 18.99
N GLY A 419 -11.87 -10.31 19.79
CA GLY A 419 -11.42 -9.00 19.35
C GLY A 419 -12.06 -7.86 20.13
N ARG A 420 -11.28 -6.80 20.35
CA ARG A 420 -11.76 -5.58 21.03
C ARG A 420 -12.85 -4.84 20.25
N TYR A 421 -12.79 -4.94 18.93
CA TYR A 421 -13.64 -4.21 18.01
C TYR A 421 -14.63 -5.16 17.34
N ARG A 422 -15.85 -4.67 17.12
CA ARG A 422 -16.89 -5.38 16.40
C ARG A 422 -16.50 -5.50 14.94
N MET A 423 -16.54 -6.72 14.43
CA MET A 423 -16.32 -7.00 13.02
C MET A 423 -17.50 -6.48 12.22
N GLU A 424 -17.20 -5.82 11.12
CA GLU A 424 -18.16 -5.36 10.13
C GLU A 424 -17.82 -6.10 8.82
N LEU A 425 -18.79 -6.77 8.19
CA LEU A 425 -18.62 -7.43 6.90
C LEU A 425 -19.72 -6.92 5.94
N PRO A 426 -19.55 -5.75 5.31
CA PRO A 426 -20.58 -5.13 4.48
C PRO A 426 -20.91 -5.98 3.25
N GLY A 427 -22.17 -6.40 3.10
CA GLY A 427 -22.58 -7.28 2.01
C GLY A 427 -22.42 -8.77 2.32
N TYR A 428 -22.15 -9.13 3.58
CA TYR A 428 -22.09 -10.52 4.03
C TYR A 428 -23.28 -11.36 3.55
N ASN A 429 -22.98 -12.48 2.90
CA ASN A 429 -23.95 -13.49 2.48
C ASN A 429 -25.08 -12.96 1.56
N THR A 430 -24.76 -12.00 0.66
CA THR A 430 -25.77 -11.32 -0.18
C THR A 430 -25.76 -11.72 -1.64
N VAL A 431 -24.65 -12.26 -2.17
CA VAL A 431 -24.44 -12.47 -3.61
C VAL A 431 -24.44 -13.96 -3.95
N ASP A 432 -25.33 -14.37 -4.86
CA ASP A 432 -25.30 -15.72 -5.41
C ASP A 432 -24.15 -15.83 -6.44
N PRO A 433 -23.38 -16.94 -6.48
CA PRO A 433 -22.35 -17.13 -7.51
C PRO A 433 -22.92 -17.14 -8.93
N TYR A 434 -22.20 -16.55 -9.89
CA TYR A 434 -22.54 -16.56 -11.32
C TYR A 434 -21.28 -16.70 -12.19
N PRO A 435 -21.38 -17.18 -13.44
CA PRO A 435 -20.23 -17.37 -14.33
C PRO A 435 -19.43 -16.09 -14.52
N HIS A 436 -18.10 -16.20 -14.56
CA HIS A 436 -17.15 -15.08 -14.77
C HIS A 436 -17.22 -13.98 -13.69
N MET A 437 -17.71 -14.31 -12.50
CA MET A 437 -17.80 -13.39 -11.36
C MET A 437 -16.43 -12.79 -11.02
N ASN A 438 -16.40 -11.48 -10.82
CA ASN A 438 -15.22 -10.66 -10.47
C ASN A 438 -14.18 -10.44 -11.57
N GLU A 439 -14.23 -11.15 -12.70
CA GLU A 439 -13.26 -10.99 -13.81
C GLU A 439 -13.32 -9.60 -14.48
N MET A 440 -14.43 -8.87 -14.31
CA MET A 440 -14.66 -7.55 -14.92
C MET A 440 -15.11 -6.48 -13.89
N CYS A 441 -14.97 -6.74 -12.59
CA CYS A 441 -15.48 -5.86 -11.55
C CYS A 441 -14.54 -4.68 -11.25
N PRO A 442 -15.03 -3.42 -11.30
CA PRO A 442 -14.24 -2.27 -10.90
C PRO A 442 -14.14 -2.15 -9.37
N SER A 443 -13.13 -2.75 -8.73
CA SER A 443 -12.92 -2.62 -7.29
C SER A 443 -11.86 -1.56 -6.95
N LEU A 444 -12.19 -0.29 -7.16
CA LEU A 444 -11.29 0.82 -6.82
C LEU A 444 -11.83 1.71 -5.68
N PRO A 445 -10.97 2.16 -4.76
CA PRO A 445 -11.32 3.17 -3.76
C PRO A 445 -11.75 4.49 -4.41
N PRO A 446 -12.60 5.29 -3.75
CA PRO A 446 -13.25 5.04 -2.46
C PRO A 446 -14.64 4.39 -2.60
N LYS A 447 -15.10 4.10 -3.83
CA LYS A 447 -16.49 3.72 -4.10
C LYS A 447 -16.73 2.22 -4.08
N TYR A 448 -15.72 1.41 -4.42
CA TYR A 448 -15.82 -0.06 -4.51
C TYR A 448 -17.09 -0.52 -5.23
N SER A 449 -17.39 0.16 -6.35
CA SER A 449 -18.62 -0.02 -7.08
C SER A 449 -18.69 -1.43 -7.64
N ARG A 450 -19.82 -2.12 -7.45
CA ARG A 450 -20.11 -3.40 -8.09
C ARG A 450 -21.29 -3.21 -9.06
N PRO A 451 -21.06 -2.87 -10.34
CA PRO A 451 -22.12 -2.76 -11.34
C PRO A 451 -22.83 -4.11 -11.52
N SER A 452 -24.05 -4.10 -12.05
CA SER A 452 -24.68 -5.33 -12.55
C SER A 452 -23.84 -5.92 -13.68
N ASP A 453 -23.68 -7.23 -13.70
CA ASP A 453 -22.96 -8.02 -14.72
C ASP A 453 -21.43 -7.84 -14.74
N CYS A 454 -20.88 -7.19 -13.72
CA CYS A 454 -19.60 -7.61 -13.17
C CYS A 454 -19.90 -8.81 -12.26
#